data_AF-A0A973X0D5-F1
#
_entry.id   AF-A0A973X0D5-F1
#
_cell.length_a   1.000
_cell.length_b   1.000
_cell.length_c   1.000
_cell.angle_alpha   90.00
_cell.angle_beta   90.00
_cell.angle_gamma   90.00
#
_symmetry.space_group_name_H-M   'P 1'
#
loop_
_entity.id
_entity.type
_entity.pdbx_description
1 polymer ?
#
loop_
_entity_poly.entity_id
_entity_poly.type
_entity_poly.pdbx_seq_one_letter_code
_entity_poly.pdbx_strand_id
1 'polypeptide(L)'
;MSTPKEWVEFENKGEVGVRDDLAMRRYGEFRQAHAEHWLAHKSAERISASNSQQAAAAARAAAAAERAVEAAERAAAAAEEQASQAQRANRIAATALIIAISGAIMSLFALAKKIT
;
A
#
# COMPACT_ATOMS: atom_id res chain seq x y z
N MET A 1 -22.75 -1.30 -35.37
CA MET A 1 -22.15 -2.30 -36.28
C MET A 1 -22.58 -3.66 -35.79
N SER A 2 -23.36 -4.42 -36.57
CA SER A 2 -23.74 -5.79 -36.20
C SER A 2 -22.49 -6.67 -36.21
N THR A 3 -22.26 -7.43 -35.15
CA THR A 3 -21.21 -8.45 -35.11
C THR A 3 -21.46 -9.45 -36.25
N PRO A 4 -20.46 -9.72 -37.12
CA PRO A 4 -20.60 -10.71 -38.17
C PRO A 4 -21.04 -12.05 -37.58
N LYS A 5 -21.94 -12.79 -38.25
CA LYS A 5 -22.41 -14.11 -37.79
C LYS A 5 -21.25 -15.05 -37.43
N GLU A 6 -20.14 -14.93 -38.16
CA GLU A 6 -18.92 -15.69 -37.96
C GLU A 6 -18.24 -15.41 -36.61
N TRP A 7 -18.33 -14.17 -36.09
CA TRP A 7 -17.77 -13.83 -34.78
C TRP A 7 -18.54 -14.51 -33.64
N VAL A 8 -19.85 -14.69 -33.80
CA VAL A 8 -20.67 -15.46 -32.85
C VAL A 8 -20.28 -16.94 -32.90
N GLU A 9 -19.99 -17.48 -34.08
CA GLU A 9 -19.50 -18.86 -34.22
C GLU A 9 -18.10 -19.04 -33.60
N PHE A 10 -17.20 -18.05 -33.78
CA PHE A 10 -15.90 -18.05 -33.13
C PHE A 10 -16.01 -17.94 -31.60
N GLU A 11 -16.93 -17.12 -31.09
CA GLU A 11 -17.21 -17.00 -29.66
C GLU A 11 -17.69 -18.33 -29.06
N ASN A 12 -18.65 -18.99 -29.70
CA ASN A 12 -19.16 -20.28 -29.28
C ASN A 12 -18.09 -21.38 -29.31
N LYS A 13 -17.11 -21.26 -30.21
CA LYS A 13 -16.01 -22.21 -30.36
C LYS A 13 -14.83 -21.94 -29.41
N GLY A 14 -14.66 -20.69 -28.99
CA GLY A 14 -13.59 -20.23 -28.12
C GLY A 14 -12.22 -20.06 -28.82
N GLU A 15 -11.33 -19.29 -28.19
CA GLU A 15 -10.02 -18.92 -28.76
C GLU A 15 -9.17 -20.13 -29.18
N VAL A 16 -9.16 -21.19 -28.37
CA VAL A 16 -8.38 -22.41 -28.64
C VAL A 16 -8.91 -23.13 -29.88
N GLY A 17 -10.23 -23.36 -29.97
CA GLY A 17 -10.81 -24.04 -31.10
C GLY A 17 -10.66 -23.27 -32.41
N VAL A 18 -10.70 -21.93 -32.36
CA VAL A 18 -10.46 -21.09 -33.55
C VAL A 18 -9.00 -21.15 -33.99
N ARG A 19 -8.05 -21.16 -33.05
CA ARG A 19 -6.61 -21.33 -33.34
C ARG A 19 -6.29 -22.70 -33.93
N ASP A 20 -6.89 -23.76 -33.41
CA ASP A 20 -6.70 -25.12 -33.91
C ASP A 20 -7.22 -25.26 -35.34
N ASP A 21 -8.40 -24.71 -35.64
CA ASP A 21 -8.96 -24.71 -36.99
C ASP A 21 -8.13 -23.89 -37.99
N LEU A 22 -7.56 -22.77 -37.53
CA LEU A 22 -6.60 -21.98 -38.32
C LEU A 22 -5.33 -22.78 -38.62
N ALA A 23 -4.77 -23.46 -37.60
CA ALA A 23 -3.58 -24.30 -37.76
C ALA A 23 -3.83 -25.47 -38.72
N MET A 24 -5.04 -26.05 -38.70
CA MET A 24 -5.47 -27.11 -39.61
C MET A 24 -5.92 -26.62 -40.99
N ARG A 25 -5.88 -25.30 -41.26
CA ARG A 25 -6.37 -24.67 -42.50
C ARG A 25 -7.79 -25.08 -42.86
N ARG A 26 -8.66 -25.24 -41.85
CA ARG A 26 -10.08 -25.60 -42.04
C ARG A 26 -10.94 -24.45 -42.55
N TYR A 27 -10.42 -23.22 -42.47
CA TYR A 27 -11.09 -22.03 -42.99
C TYR A 27 -10.61 -21.71 -44.41
N GLY A 28 -11.54 -21.33 -45.29
CA GLY A 28 -11.18 -20.68 -46.55
C GLY A 28 -10.60 -19.28 -46.30
N GLU A 29 -9.88 -18.73 -47.29
CA GLU A 29 -9.10 -17.47 -47.16
C GLU A 29 -9.87 -16.33 -46.49
N PHE A 30 -11.12 -16.09 -46.92
CA PHE A 30 -11.95 -15.03 -46.36
C PHE A 30 -12.25 -15.24 -44.86
N ARG A 31 -12.61 -16.47 -44.48
CA ARG A 31 -12.94 -16.82 -43.10
C ARG A 31 -11.69 -16.87 -42.21
N GLN A 32 -10.54 -17.21 -42.78
CA GLN A 32 -9.26 -17.15 -42.10
C GLN A 32 -8.92 -15.72 -41.65
N ALA A 33 -9.04 -14.73 -42.54
CA ALA A 33 -8.83 -13.33 -42.20
C ALA A 33 -9.77 -12.85 -41.07
N HIS A 34 -11.03 -13.30 -41.10
CA HIS A 34 -11.99 -12.99 -40.04
C HIS A 34 -11.65 -13.65 -38.70
N ALA A 35 -11.18 -14.90 -38.70
CA ALA A 35 -10.75 -15.60 -37.50
C ALA A 35 -9.50 -14.96 -36.88
N GLU A 36 -8.52 -14.58 -37.70
CA GLU A 36 -7.32 -13.85 -37.25
C GLU A 36 -7.67 -12.48 -36.66
N HIS A 37 -8.56 -11.74 -37.32
CA HIS A 37 -9.03 -10.44 -36.81
C HIS A 37 -9.79 -10.60 -35.47
N TRP A 38 -10.65 -11.61 -35.35
CA TRP A 38 -11.34 -11.89 -34.10
C TRP A 38 -10.37 -12.26 -32.97
N LEU A 39 -9.35 -13.08 -33.23
CA LEU A 39 -8.31 -13.41 -32.26
C LEU A 39 -7.50 -12.17 -31.83
N ALA A 40 -7.19 -11.28 -32.77
CA ALA A 40 -6.52 -10.02 -32.47
C ALA A 40 -7.40 -9.13 -31.57
N HIS A 41 -8.70 -9.06 -31.85
CA HIS A 41 -9.67 -8.33 -31.03
C HIS A 41 -9.73 -8.88 -29.60
N LYS A 42 -9.88 -10.19 -29.43
CA LYS A 42 -9.86 -10.85 -28.11
C LYS A 42 -8.58 -10.59 -27.33
N SER A 43 -7.44 -10.61 -28.01
CA SER A 43 -6.16 -10.28 -27.38
C SER A 43 -6.11 -8.83 -26.90
N ALA A 44 -6.61 -7.88 -27.70
CA ALA A 44 -6.68 -6.47 -27.31
C ALA A 44 -7.63 -6.24 -26.12
N GLU A 45 -8.79 -6.90 -26.10
CA GLU A 45 -9.73 -6.86 -24.97
C GLU A 45 -9.08 -7.35 -23.67
N ARG A 46 -8.36 -8.48 -23.73
CA ARG A 46 -7.64 -9.04 -22.57
C ARG A 46 -6.54 -8.10 -22.07
N ILE A 47 -5.76 -7.51 -22.98
CA ILE A 47 -4.73 -6.54 -22.60
C ILE A 47 -5.36 -5.30 -21.95
N SER A 48 -6.44 -4.77 -22.53
CA SER A 48 -7.18 -3.64 -21.97
C SER A 48 -7.74 -3.95 -20.57
N ALA A 49 -8.36 -5.12 -20.40
CA ALA A 49 -8.86 -5.57 -19.11
C ALA A 49 -7.72 -5.70 -18.07
N SER A 50 -6.59 -6.32 -18.45
CA SER A 50 -5.41 -6.42 -17.58
C SER A 50 -4.88 -5.05 -17.19
N ASN A 51 -4.74 -4.13 -18.15
CA ASN A 51 -4.24 -2.78 -17.89
C ASN A 51 -5.17 -1.99 -16.96
N SER A 52 -6.49 -2.10 -17.13
CA SER A 52 -7.46 -1.45 -16.24
C SER A 52 -7.38 -2.01 -14.80
N GLN A 53 -7.20 -3.32 -14.65
CA GLN A 53 -7.01 -3.94 -13.34
C GLN A 53 -5.71 -3.51 -12.66
N GLN A 54 -4.61 -3.44 -13.44
CA GLN A 54 -3.32 -2.95 -12.94
C GLN A 54 -3.41 -1.48 -12.53
N ALA A 55 -4.05 -0.63 -13.33
CA ALA A 55 -4.28 0.77 -12.99
C ALA A 55 -5.10 0.92 -11.70
N ALA A 56 -6.18 0.13 -11.55
CA ALA A 56 -6.99 0.13 -10.34
C ALA A 56 -6.23 -0.40 -9.10
N ALA A 57 -5.33 -1.37 -9.27
CA ALA A 57 -4.47 -1.85 -8.20
C ALA A 57 -3.43 -0.78 -7.81
N ALA A 58 -2.79 -0.14 -8.78
CA ALA A 58 -1.84 0.94 -8.57
C ALA A 58 -2.49 2.13 -7.86
N ALA A 59 -3.69 2.53 -8.26
CA ALA A 59 -4.44 3.60 -7.61
C ALA A 59 -4.77 3.27 -6.13
N ARG A 60 -5.17 2.03 -5.84
CA ARG A 60 -5.40 1.58 -4.46
C ARG A 60 -4.12 1.57 -3.63
N ALA A 61 -3.00 1.15 -4.21
CA ALA A 61 -1.70 1.16 -3.54
C ALA A 61 -1.24 2.59 -3.23
N ALA A 62 -1.39 3.52 -4.18
CA ALA A 62 -1.05 4.93 -3.98
C ALA A 62 -1.88 5.54 -2.84
N ALA A 63 -3.20 5.36 -2.84
CA ALA A 63 -4.07 5.85 -1.78
C ALA A 63 -3.77 5.21 -0.41
N ALA A 64 -3.32 3.95 -0.37
CA ALA A 64 -2.90 3.31 0.86
C ALA A 64 -1.57 3.88 1.38
N ALA A 65 -0.61 4.15 0.48
CA ALA A 65 0.66 4.77 0.81
C ALA A 65 0.47 6.19 1.36
N GLU A 66 -0.37 7.01 0.73
CA GLU A 66 -0.71 8.36 1.22
C GLU A 66 -1.26 8.32 2.64
N ARG A 67 -2.25 7.46 2.91
CA ARG A 67 -2.80 7.30 4.27
C ARG A 67 -1.76 6.81 5.28
N ALA A 68 -0.83 5.96 4.86
CA ALA A 68 0.24 5.47 5.73
C ALA A 68 1.23 6.60 6.08
N VAL A 69 1.58 7.46 5.12
CA VAL A 69 2.41 8.65 5.36
C VAL A 69 1.72 9.60 6.33
N GLU A 70 0.45 9.95 6.10
CA GLU A 70 -0.31 10.82 6.99
C GLU A 70 -0.44 10.26 8.42
N ALA A 71 -0.59 8.93 8.55
CA ALA A 71 -0.64 8.28 9.85
C ALA A 71 0.73 8.30 10.54
N ALA A 72 1.81 8.09 9.79
CA ALA A 72 3.18 8.15 10.31
C ALA A 72 3.55 9.57 10.76
N GLU A 73 3.17 10.60 10.01
CA GLU A 73 3.38 12.00 10.37
C GLU A 73 2.66 12.35 11.67
N ARG A 74 1.39 11.96 11.80
CA ARG A 74 0.63 12.17 13.04
C ARG A 74 1.23 11.43 14.23
N ALA A 75 1.71 10.20 14.03
CA ALA A 75 2.37 9.44 15.06
C ALA A 75 3.71 10.08 15.48
N ALA A 76 4.49 10.58 14.52
CA ALA A 76 5.74 11.29 14.77
C ALA A 76 5.51 12.58 15.58
N ALA A 77 4.53 13.40 15.17
CA ALA A 77 4.17 14.62 15.90
C ALA A 77 3.75 14.31 17.35
N ALA A 78 2.91 13.30 17.57
CA ALA A 78 2.52 12.89 18.92
C ALA A 78 3.71 12.36 19.75
N ALA A 79 4.63 11.62 19.12
CA ALA A 79 5.83 11.14 19.78
C ALA A 79 6.78 12.28 20.18
N GLU A 80 6.94 13.29 19.34
CA GLU A 80 7.73 14.49 19.66
C GLU A 80 7.14 15.26 20.84
N GLU A 81 5.82 15.45 20.86
CA GLU A 81 5.12 16.08 21.99
C GLU A 81 5.36 15.30 23.29
N GLN A 82 5.18 13.97 23.27
CA GLN A 82 5.43 13.12 24.44
C GLN A 82 6.89 13.18 24.89
N ALA A 83 7.85 13.12 23.97
CA ALA A 83 9.26 13.22 24.30
C ALA A 83 9.59 14.57 24.95
N SER A 84 9.03 15.67 24.44
CA SER A 84 9.23 17.00 25.01
C SER A 84 8.63 17.12 26.43
N GLN A 85 7.46 16.52 26.68
CA GLN A 85 6.83 16.48 28.00
C GLN A 85 7.63 15.63 28.98
N ALA A 86 8.10 14.46 28.55
CA ALA A 86 8.96 13.59 29.35
C ALA A 86 10.28 14.29 29.73
N GLN A 87 10.90 15.02 28.81
CA GLN A 87 12.10 15.81 29.11
C GLN A 87 11.85 16.89 30.17
N ARG A 88 10.72 17.60 30.08
CA ARG A 88 10.33 18.59 31.10
C ARG A 88 10.11 17.94 32.46
N ALA A 89 9.38 16.84 32.51
CA ALA A 89 9.14 16.08 33.74
C ALA A 89 10.45 15.59 34.36
N ASN A 90 11.35 15.01 33.55
CA ASN A 90 12.67 14.55 34.00
C ASN A 90 13.51 15.71 34.56
N ARG A 91 13.45 16.90 33.96
CA ARG A 91 14.18 18.09 34.47
C ARG A 91 13.65 18.55 35.82
N ILE A 92 12.34 18.52 36.02
CA ILE A 92 11.71 18.85 37.30
C ILE A 92 12.09 17.81 38.35
N ALA A 93 11.98 16.52 38.02
CA ALA A 93 12.33 15.43 38.91
C ALA A 93 13.80 15.49 39.34
N ALA A 94 14.72 15.75 38.40
CA ALA A 94 16.15 15.94 38.70
C ALA A 94 16.38 17.10 39.67
N THR A 95 15.68 18.22 39.48
CA THR A 95 15.78 19.40 40.37
C THR A 95 15.28 19.07 41.77
N ALA A 96 14.14 18.39 41.88
CA ALA A 96 13.58 17.95 43.15
C ALA A 96 14.52 16.98 43.88
N LEU A 97 15.15 16.06 43.16
CA LEU A 97 16.13 15.13 43.70
C LEU A 97 17.34 15.85 44.31
N ILE A 98 17.89 16.86 43.62
CA ILE A 98 19.01 17.67 44.13
C ILE A 98 18.63 18.38 45.43
N ILE A 99 17.44 18.96 45.49
CA ILE A 99 16.93 19.65 46.70
C ILE A 99 16.76 18.63 47.85
N ALA A 100 16.16 17.47 47.57
CA ALA A 100 15.96 16.43 48.57
C ALA A 100 17.30 15.91 49.14
N ILE A 101 18.28 15.65 48.27
CA ILE A 101 19.63 15.23 48.69
C ILE A 101 20.28 16.31 49.56
N SER A 102 20.21 17.58 49.15
CA SER A 102 20.77 18.70 49.90
C SER A 102 20.14 18.85 51.29
N GLY A 103 18.81 18.71 51.38
CA GLY A 103 18.08 18.72 52.65
C GLY A 103 18.45 17.55 53.56
N ALA A 104 18.58 16.34 52.99
CA ALA A 104 19.01 15.16 53.74
C ALA A 104 20.42 15.34 54.33
N ILE A 105 21.36 15.87 53.55
CA ILE A 105 22.72 16.17 54.00
C ILE A 105 22.69 17.20 55.15
N MET A 106 21.97 18.31 55.01
CA MET A 106 21.87 19.31 56.08
C MET A 106 21.22 18.77 57.36
N SER A 107 20.20 17.91 57.22
CA SER A 107 19.56 17.23 58.36
C SER A 107 20.53 16.32 59.10
N LEU A 108 21.34 15.54 58.36
CA LEU A 108 22.38 14.68 58.95
C LEU A 108 23.45 15.51 59.69
N PHE A 109 23.90 16.63 59.12
CA PHE A 109 24.84 17.54 59.78
C PHE A 109 24.26 18.17 61.06
N ALA A 110 23.01 18.61 61.03
CA ALA A 110 22.33 19.18 62.20
C ALA A 110 22.20 18.14 63.34
N LEU A 111 21.90 16.88 62.98
CA LEU A 111 21.82 15.79 63.96
C LEU A 111 23.20 15.49 64.56
N ALA A 112 24.25 15.41 63.74
CA ALA A 112 25.62 15.15 64.20
C ALA A 112 26.14 16.25 65.13
N LYS A 113 25.85 17.52 64.83
CA LYS A 113 26.21 18.66 65.69
C LYS A 113 25.46 18.66 67.04
N LYS A 114 24.25 18.09 67.10
CA LYS A 114 23.48 18.02 68.36
C LYS A 114 24.01 16.94 69.32
N ILE A 115 24.73 15.95 68.80
CA ILE A 115 25.26 14.81 69.56
C ILE A 115 26.70 15.07 70.05
N THR A 116 27.42 16.03 69.42
CA THR A 116 28.78 16.44 69.79
C THR A 116 28.75 17.65 70.71
#